data_AF-A0A7C1FI20-F1
#
_entry.id   AF-A0A7C1FI20-F1
#
_cell.length_a   1.000
_cell.length_b   1.000
_cell.length_c   1.000
_cell.angle_alpha   90.00
_cell.angle_beta   90.00
_cell.angle_gamma   90.00
#
_symmetry.space_group_name_H-M   'P 1'
#
loop_
_entity.id
_entity.type
_entity.pdbx_description
1 polymer ?
#
loop_
_entity_poly.entity_id
_entity_poly.type
_entity_poly.pdbx_seq_one_letter_code
_entity_poly.pdbx_strand_id
1 'polypeptide(L)'
;SLNDTIVVYDRIRENMKKIEESLDRLINRSINEVLKRTILTSFTTIIAVLMLFIFGAGVVKDFSFTLIIGIIVGTYSSIYIASPIVIFLEKGKRK
;
A
#
# COMPACT_ATOMS: atom_id res chain seq x y z
N SER A 1 -2.50 4.36 0.89
CA SER A 1 -1.68 3.64 1.88
C SER A 1 -2.47 3.25 3.12
N LEU A 2 -3.21 4.16 3.79
CA LEU A 2 -4.02 3.83 4.98
C LEU A 2 -5.20 2.86 4.73
N ASN A 3 -5.95 3.07 3.63
CA ASN A 3 -7.08 2.20 3.26
C ASN A 3 -6.64 0.74 3.03
N ASP A 4 -5.49 0.55 2.37
CA ASP A 4 -4.94 -0.77 2.10
C ASP A 4 -4.53 -1.49 3.38
N THR A 5 -3.93 -0.75 4.32
CA THR A 5 -3.56 -1.26 5.64
C THR A 5 -4.78 -1.72 6.44
N ILE A 6 -5.85 -0.92 6.49
CA ILE A 6 -7.08 -1.27 7.23
C ILE A 6 -7.67 -2.58 6.69
N VAL A 7 -7.75 -2.72 5.36
CA VAL A 7 -8.33 -3.93 4.76
C VAL A 7 -7.45 -5.15 5.01
N VAL A 8 -6.12 -5.03 4.89
CA VAL A 8 -5.22 -6.16 5.18
C VAL A 8 -5.39 -6.62 6.63
N TYR A 9 -5.43 -5.69 7.60
CA TYR A 9 -5.65 -6.04 9.01
C TYR A 9 -7.03 -6.62 9.28
N ASP A 10 -8.08 -6.10 8.64
CA ASP A 10 -9.42 -6.62 8.77
C ASP A 10 -9.51 -8.05 8.21
N ARG A 11 -8.87 -8.31 7.05
CA ARG A 11 -8.84 -9.64 6.44
C ARG A 11 -8.06 -10.65 7.26
N ILE A 12 -6.95 -10.25 7.87
CA ILE A 12 -6.20 -11.09 8.82
C ILE A 12 -7.10 -11.45 10.02
N ARG A 13 -7.82 -10.48 10.57
CA ARG A 13 -8.77 -10.72 11.68
C ARG A 13 -9.92 -11.65 11.27
N GLU A 14 -10.44 -11.50 10.06
CA GLU A 14 -11.52 -12.35 9.54
C GLU A 14 -11.06 -13.80 9.37
N ASN A 15 -9.90 -14.00 8.73
CA ASN A 15 -9.35 -15.33 8.50
C ASN A 15 -8.96 -16.01 9.82
N MET A 16 -8.46 -15.26 10.82
CA MET A 16 -8.13 -15.77 12.16
C MET A 16 -9.33 -16.34 12.92
N LYS A 17 -10.56 -15.93 12.58
CA LYS A 17 -11.80 -16.49 13.16
C LYS A 17 -12.36 -17.70 12.39
N LYS A 18 -11.95 -17.89 11.13
CA LYS A 18 -12.54 -18.88 10.20
C LYS A 18 -11.64 -20.07 9.90
N ILE A 19 -10.33 -19.93 10.13
CA ILE A 19 -9.32 -20.89 9.68
C ILE A 19 -8.41 -21.23 10.86
N GLU A 20 -8.37 -22.51 11.25
CA GLU A 20 -7.34 -23.05 12.15
C GLU A 20 -6.09 -23.43 11.34
N GLU A 21 -5.25 -22.43 11.05
CA GLU A 21 -3.94 -22.61 10.44
C GLU A 21 -2.86 -21.97 11.31
N SER A 22 -1.60 -22.34 11.09
CA SER A 22 -0.48 -21.63 11.72
C SER A 22 -0.50 -20.15 11.32
N LEU A 23 -0.20 -19.28 12.29
CA LEU A 23 -0.31 -17.82 12.17
C LEU A 23 0.41 -17.28 10.91
N ASP A 24 1.56 -17.86 10.56
CA ASP A 24 2.33 -17.51 9.36
C ASP A 24 1.62 -17.83 8.03
N ARG A 25 0.93 -18.97 7.95
CA ARG A 25 0.19 -19.36 6.73
C ARG A 25 -1.05 -18.50 6.56
N LEU A 26 -1.74 -18.23 7.66
CA LEU A 26 -2.94 -17.41 7.69
C LEU A 26 -2.64 -15.96 7.25
N ILE A 27 -1.54 -15.39 7.75
CA ILE A 27 -1.09 -14.05 7.33
C ILE A 27 -0.74 -14.04 5.84
N ASN A 28 0.06 -15.00 5.36
CA ASN A 28 0.44 -15.07 3.94
C ASN A 28 -0.78 -15.21 3.01
N ARG A 29 -1.76 -16.02 3.40
CA ARG A 29 -3.00 -16.18 2.65
C ARG A 29 -3.82 -14.88 2.62
N SER A 30 -3.98 -14.25 3.78
CA SER A 30 -4.72 -12.99 3.91
C SER A 30 -4.09 -11.86 3.09
N ILE A 31 -2.76 -11.77 3.08
CA ILE A 31 -2.02 -10.81 2.25
C ILE A 31 -2.30 -11.09 0.77
N ASN A 32 -2.15 -12.32 0.30
CA ASN A 32 -2.38 -12.67 -1.10
C ASN A 32 -3.81 -12.40 -1.60
N GLU A 33 -4.82 -12.56 -0.74
CA GLU A 33 -6.22 -12.26 -1.07
C GLU A 33 -6.46 -10.76 -1.30
N VAL A 34 -5.82 -9.90 -0.49
CA VAL A 34 -6.00 -8.44 -0.59
C VAL A 34 -5.05 -7.83 -1.63
N LEU A 35 -3.89 -8.44 -1.86
CA LEU A 35 -2.83 -7.94 -2.74
C LEU A 35 -3.33 -7.66 -4.16
N LYS A 36 -4.11 -8.57 -4.75
CA LYS A 36 -4.67 -8.37 -6.11
C LYS A 36 -5.51 -7.10 -6.19
N ARG A 37 -6.34 -6.84 -5.18
CA ARG A 37 -7.23 -5.68 -5.14
C ARG A 37 -6.46 -4.38 -4.90
N THR A 38 -5.49 -4.41 -3.99
CA THR A 38 -4.64 -3.24 -3.69
C THR A 38 -3.77 -2.86 -4.88
N ILE A 39 -3.20 -3.84 -5.59
CA ILE A 39 -2.42 -3.57 -6.82
C ILE A 39 -3.33 -2.94 -7.88
N LEU A 40 -4.52 -3.52 -8.11
CA LEU A 40 -5.43 -3.02 -9.13
C LEU A 40 -5.87 -1.56 -8.84
N THR A 41 -6.27 -1.28 -7.61
CA THR A 41 -6.72 0.07 -7.20
C THR A 41 -5.59 1.09 -7.20
N SER A 42 -4.38 0.71 -6.79
CA SER A 42 -3.21 1.60 -6.86
C SER A 42 -2.82 1.89 -8.31
N PHE A 43 -2.84 0.87 -9.17
CA PHE A 43 -2.52 1.00 -10.58
C PHE A 43 -3.52 1.88 -11.33
N THR A 44 -4.82 1.69 -11.11
CA THR A 44 -5.84 2.54 -11.73
C THR A 44 -5.74 3.99 -11.24
N THR A 45 -5.35 4.23 -9.98
CA THR A 45 -5.11 5.58 -9.46
C THR A 45 -3.94 6.25 -10.18
N ILE A 46 -2.84 5.53 -10.40
CA ILE A 46 -1.68 6.04 -11.14
C ILE A 46 -2.07 6.40 -12.58
N ILE A 47 -2.84 5.52 -13.26
CA ILE A 47 -3.34 5.80 -14.61
C ILE A 47 -4.24 7.03 -14.61
N ALA A 48 -5.18 7.14 -13.67
CA ALA A 48 -6.09 8.28 -13.60
C ALA A 48 -5.33 9.60 -13.41
N VAL A 49 -4.36 9.64 -12.50
CA VAL A 49 -3.52 10.83 -12.27
C VAL A 49 -2.69 11.16 -13.52
N LEU A 50 -2.17 10.15 -14.22
CA LEU A 50 -1.43 10.33 -15.47
C LEU A 50 -2.32 10.91 -16.58
N MET A 51 -3.56 10.44 -16.70
CA MET A 51 -4.54 10.97 -17.66
C MET A 51 -4.92 12.42 -17.33
N LEU A 52 -5.10 12.74 -16.03
CA LEU A 52 -5.33 14.12 -15.59
C LEU A 52 -4.14 15.04 -15.90
N PHE A 53 -2.92 14.52 -15.86
CA PHE A 53 -1.73 15.32 -16.20
C PHE A 53 -1.58 15.58 -17.71
N ILE A 54 -1.86 14.57 -18.53
CA ILE A 54 -1.73 14.67 -20.00
C ILE A 54 -2.91 15.46 -20.61
N PHE A 55 -4.14 15.16 -20.18
CA PHE A 55 -5.37 15.72 -20.75
C PHE A 55 -5.99 16.84 -19.92
N GLY A 56 -5.57 17.03 -18.67
CA GLY A 56 -6.07 18.12 -17.84
C GLY A 56 -5.51 19.48 -18.28
N ALA A 57 -6.32 20.53 -18.10
CA ALA A 57 -5.98 21.90 -18.41
C ALA A 57 -6.23 22.82 -17.20
N GLY A 58 -5.52 23.95 -17.16
CA GLY A 58 -5.60 24.91 -16.05
C GLY A 58 -5.25 24.26 -14.70
N VAL A 59 -6.05 24.55 -13.68
CA VAL A 59 -5.82 24.14 -12.27
C VAL A 59 -5.70 22.62 -12.10
N VAL A 60 -6.40 21.83 -12.94
CA VAL A 60 -6.37 20.36 -12.85
C VAL A 60 -4.97 19.80 -13.17
N LYS A 61 -4.25 20.44 -14.10
CA LYS A 61 -2.90 20.03 -14.45
C LYS A 61 -1.92 20.27 -13.30
N ASP A 62 -1.98 21.44 -12.68
CA ASP A 62 -1.12 21.79 -11.53
C ASP A 62 -1.39 20.90 -10.31
N PHE A 63 -2.66 20.58 -10.07
CA PHE A 63 -3.06 19.62 -9.05
C PHE A 63 -2.51 18.21 -9.32
N SER A 64 -2.67 17.71 -10.54
CA SER A 64 -2.16 16.38 -10.94
C SER A 64 -0.62 16.31 -10.86
N PHE A 65 0.08 17.40 -11.20
CA PHE A 65 1.53 17.48 -11.06
C PHE A 65 1.97 17.37 -9.60
N THR A 66 1.28 18.06 -8.69
CA THR A 66 1.54 17.99 -7.25
C THR A 66 1.31 16.56 -6.71
N LEU A 67 0.25 15.89 -7.17
CA LEU A 67 0.00 14.49 -6.82
C LEU A 67 1.09 13.54 -7.32
N ILE A 68 1.59 13.72 -8.55
CA ILE A 68 2.68 12.91 -9.10
C ILE A 68 3.93 13.05 -8.25
N ILE A 69 4.32 14.28 -7.89
CA ILE A 69 5.47 14.52 -7.01
C ILE A 69 5.25 13.85 -5.64
N GLY A 70 4.06 14.00 -5.05
CA GLY A 70 3.71 13.37 -3.78
C GLY A 70 3.84 11.84 -3.81
N ILE A 71 3.39 11.20 -4.91
CA ILE A 71 3.52 9.75 -5.10
C ILE A 71 4.99 9.34 -5.22
N ILE A 72 5.81 10.07 -5.98
CA ILE A 72 7.24 9.76 -6.15
C ILE A 72 7.98 9.89 -4.82
N VAL A 73 7.82 11.01 -4.12
CA VAL A 73 8.48 11.26 -2.83
C VAL A 73 8.00 10.27 -1.76
N GLY A 74 6.70 9.99 -1.71
CA GLY A 74 6.13 9.02 -0.78
C GLY A 74 6.59 7.59 -1.04
N THR A 75 6.75 7.21 -2.32
CA THR A 75 7.29 5.89 -2.71
C THR A 75 8.76 5.77 -2.34
N TYR A 76 9.57 6.80 -2.61
CA TYR A 76 10.98 6.83 -2.21
C TYR A 76 11.12 6.75 -0.68
N SER A 77 10.35 7.55 0.07
CA SER A 77 10.35 7.51 1.54
C SER A 77 9.94 6.14 2.08
N SER A 78 8.92 5.50 1.50
CA SER A 78 8.46 4.19 1.99
C SER A 78 9.48 3.09 1.74
N ILE A 79 10.09 3.06 0.55
CA ILE A 79 11.08 2.04 0.18
C ILE A 79 12.37 2.25 0.97
N TYR A 80 12.91 3.47 1.00
CA TYR A 80 14.26 3.72 1.53
C TYR A 80 14.30 4.14 3.00
N ILE A 81 13.19 4.59 3.60
CA ILE A 81 13.16 5.01 5.01
C ILE A 81 12.30 4.05 5.83
N ALA A 82 11.07 3.74 5.42
CA ALA A 82 10.18 2.90 6.23
C ALA A 82 10.64 1.43 6.29
N SER A 83 11.04 0.83 5.16
CA SER A 83 11.51 -0.57 5.11
C SER A 83 12.69 -0.86 6.06
N PRO A 84 13.80 -0.08 6.06
CA PRO A 84 14.90 -0.32 6.99
C PRO A 84 14.55 -0.05 8.44
N ILE A 85 13.65 0.90 8.74
CA ILE A 85 13.17 1.15 10.11
C ILE A 85 12.41 -0.05 10.66
N VAL A 86 11.54 -0.67 9.85
CA VAL A 86 10.80 -1.87 10.26
C VAL A 86 11.75 -3.04 10.50
N ILE A 87 12.74 -3.26 9.62
CA ILE A 87 13.76 -4.30 9.79
C ILE A 87 14.59 -4.05 11.07
N PHE A 88 14.91 -2.79 11.37
CA PHE A 88 15.63 -2.42 12.58
C PHE A 88 14.80 -2.69 13.86
N LEU A 89 13.52 -2.31 13.86
CA LEU A 89 12.60 -2.57 14.97
C LEU A 89 12.36 -4.06 15.21
N GLU A 90 12.27 -4.86 14.15
CA GLU A 90 12.09 -6.31 14.25
C GLU A 90 13.35 -7.00 14.80
N LYS A 91 14.55 -6.55 14.39
CA LYS A 91 15.82 -7.02 14.99
C LYS A 91 15.93 -6.68 16.48
N GLY A 92 15.35 -5.56 16.93
CA GLY A 92 15.33 -5.15 18.34
C GLY A 92 14.40 -5.99 19.23
N LYS A 93 13.36 -6.61 18.67
CA LYS A 93 12.42 -7.49 19.38
C LYS A 93 12.87 -8.94 19.52
N ARG A 94 14.01 -9.32 18.91
CA ARG A 94 14.60 -10.68 18.97
C ARG A 94 15.74 -10.82 20.00
N LYS A 95 15.88 -9.87 20.92
CA LYS A 95 16.69 -9.99 22.15
C LYS A 95 15.77 -9.96 23.36
#